data_AF-A0A9N9EPM8-F1
#
_entry.id   AF-A0A9N9EPM8-F1
#
_cell.length_a   1.000
_cell.length_b   1.000
_cell.length_c   1.000
_cell.angle_alpha   90.00
_cell.angle_beta   90.00
_cell.angle_gamma   90.00
#
_symmetry.space_group_name_H-M   'P 1'
#
loop_
_entity.id
_entity.type
_entity.pdbx_description
1 polymer ?
#
loop_
_entity_poly.entity_id
_entity_poly.type
_entity_poly.pdbx_seq_one_letter_code
_entity_poly.pdbx_strand_id
1 'polypeptide(L)'
;MVAGHTKFTSDSFFGLFKLKLRDSEVDNLKDLLKIVEESIVGGYNKAETIYNTNGSRKITFYNWIEFLDTFFTGIPSLLKQYYFIMTYNQKEIIKIQITINSALTKVNIAYANVITSTSENNYKCLK
;
A
#
# COMPACT_ATOMS: atom_id res chain seq x y z
N MET A 1 -18.72 3.35 -15.64
CA MET A 1 -17.58 2.42 -15.55
C MET A 1 -18.07 1.17 -14.84
N VAL A 2 -18.14 0.03 -15.52
CA VAL A 2 -18.55 -1.24 -14.88
C VAL A 2 -17.43 -1.67 -13.94
N ALA A 3 -17.72 -1.82 -12.65
CA ALA A 3 -16.77 -2.34 -11.68
C ALA A 3 -16.35 -3.76 -12.09
N GLY A 4 -15.04 -4.01 -12.21
CA GLY A 4 -14.47 -5.32 -12.55
C GLY A 4 -13.64 -5.38 -13.84
N HIS A 5 -13.55 -4.30 -14.61
CA HIS A 5 -12.82 -4.30 -15.89
C HIS A 5 -11.49 -3.53 -15.89
N THR A 6 -11.11 -2.88 -14.79
CA THR A 6 -9.79 -2.25 -14.67
C THR A 6 -8.75 -3.34 -14.39
N LYS A 7 -8.31 -4.04 -15.45
CA LYS A 7 -7.10 -4.86 -15.37
C LYS A 7 -5.92 -3.93 -15.51
N PHE A 8 -5.12 -3.81 -14.46
CA PHE A 8 -3.90 -3.05 -14.53
C PHE A 8 -2.89 -3.82 -15.38
N THR A 9 -2.01 -3.12 -16.09
CA THR A 9 -0.96 -3.77 -16.90
C THR A 9 -0.09 -4.71 -16.05
N SER A 10 0.08 -4.40 -14.75
CA SER A 10 0.72 -5.26 -13.76
C SER A 10 0.06 -6.64 -13.62
N ASP A 11 -1.26 -6.73 -13.73
CA ASP A 11 -1.99 -8.00 -13.60
C ASP A 11 -1.67 -8.94 -14.76
N SER A 12 -1.48 -8.38 -15.96
CA SER A 12 -1.08 -9.13 -17.15
C SER A 12 0.33 -9.70 -17.01
N PHE A 13 1.29 -8.92 -16.50
CA PHE A 13 2.66 -9.37 -16.28
C PHE A 13 2.76 -10.44 -15.19
N PHE A 14 1.94 -10.35 -14.15
CA PHE A 14 1.84 -11.40 -13.14
C PHE A 14 1.21 -12.69 -13.71
N GLY A 15 0.28 -12.56 -14.66
CA GLY A 15 -0.26 -13.70 -15.41
C GLY A 15 0.79 -14.46 -16.19
N LEU A 16 1.71 -13.76 -16.87
CA LEU A 16 2.83 -14.38 -17.61
C LEU A 16 3.79 -15.12 -16.69
N PHE A 17 4.11 -14.53 -15.53
CA PHE A 17 4.89 -15.21 -14.49
C PHE A 17 4.23 -16.52 -14.05
N LYS A 18 2.92 -16.52 -13.78
CA LYS A 18 2.19 -17.75 -13.40
C LYS A 18 2.26 -18.85 -14.45
N LEU A 19 2.15 -18.49 -15.73
CA LEU A 19 2.27 -19.45 -16.83
C LEU A 19 3.67 -20.07 -16.85
N LYS A 20 4.71 -19.25 -16.75
CA LYS A 20 6.10 -19.72 -16.73
C LYS A 20 6.38 -20.60 -15.50
N LEU A 21 5.87 -20.22 -14.34
CA LEU A 21 6.02 -20.98 -13.09
C LEU A 21 5.39 -22.37 -13.19
N ARG A 22 4.19 -22.48 -13.78
CA ARG A 22 3.50 -23.77 -13.94
C ARG A 22 4.29 -24.77 -14.77
N ASP A 23 5.02 -24.26 -15.77
CA ASP A 23 5.78 -25.07 -16.72
C ASP A 23 7.27 -25.21 -16.30
N SER A 24 7.61 -24.88 -15.05
CA SER A 24 8.97 -24.91 -14.51
C SER A 24 9.04 -25.71 -13.19
N GLU A 25 10.15 -26.40 -12.96
CA GLU A 25 10.46 -27.02 -11.67
C GLU A 25 11.20 -26.01 -10.77
N VAL A 26 10.82 -25.94 -9.49
CA VAL A 26 11.38 -24.98 -8.52
C VAL A 26 11.82 -25.74 -7.28
N ASP A 27 13.12 -25.95 -7.13
CA ASP A 27 13.69 -26.65 -5.97
C ASP A 27 14.15 -25.68 -4.89
N ASN A 28 14.60 -24.49 -5.29
CA ASN A 28 15.14 -23.49 -4.37
C ASN A 28 14.76 -22.05 -4.75
N LEU A 29 15.07 -21.11 -3.84
CA LEU A 29 14.76 -19.69 -4.04
C LEU A 29 15.40 -19.12 -5.31
N LYS A 30 16.60 -19.55 -5.70
CA LYS A 30 17.27 -19.05 -6.91
C LYS A 30 16.51 -19.44 -8.17
N ASP A 31 15.93 -20.64 -8.21
CA ASP A 31 15.13 -21.10 -9.33
C ASP A 31 13.88 -20.24 -9.49
N LEU A 32 13.25 -19.87 -8.36
CA LEU A 32 12.12 -18.95 -8.36
C LEU A 32 12.51 -17.55 -8.88
N LEU A 33 13.64 -16.99 -8.43
CA LEU A 33 14.13 -15.70 -8.93
C LEU A 33 14.38 -15.76 -10.44
N LYS A 34 15.00 -16.83 -10.91
CA LYS A 34 15.27 -17.07 -12.33
C LYS A 34 13.98 -17.09 -13.14
N ILE A 35 12.94 -17.78 -12.67
CA ILE A 35 11.64 -17.82 -13.35
C ILE A 35 10.98 -16.44 -13.41
N VAL A 36 11.10 -15.64 -12.35
CA VAL A 36 10.55 -14.27 -12.34
C VAL A 36 11.24 -13.42 -13.40
N GLU A 37 12.57 -13.44 -13.46
CA GLU A 37 13.35 -12.67 -14.45
C GLU A 37 13.14 -13.18 -15.89
N GLU A 38 13.02 -14.50 -16.07
CA GLU A 38 12.79 -15.13 -17.39
C GLU A 38 11.33 -15.10 -17.84
N SER A 39 10.40 -14.70 -16.97
CA SER A 39 8.97 -14.70 -17.30
C SER A 39 8.61 -13.72 -18.41
N ILE A 40 9.40 -12.65 -18.59
CA ILE A 40 9.10 -11.60 -19.57
C ILE A 40 10.39 -11.01 -20.17
N VAL A 41 10.49 -11.04 -21.51
CA VAL A 41 11.64 -10.54 -22.29
C VAL A 41 11.91 -9.03 -22.08
N GLY A 42 10.91 -8.26 -21.65
CA GLY A 42 11.02 -6.82 -21.40
C GLY A 42 11.47 -6.41 -19.98
N GLY A 43 11.77 -7.36 -19.09
CA GLY A 43 12.24 -7.05 -17.73
C GLY A 43 11.21 -6.32 -16.85
N TYR A 44 9.91 -6.45 -17.14
CA TYR A 44 8.84 -5.82 -16.36
C TYR A 44 8.66 -6.47 -14.98
N ASN A 45 8.94 -7.77 -14.87
CA ASN A 45 8.99 -8.47 -13.60
C ASN A 45 10.45 -8.50 -13.14
N LYS A 46 10.70 -7.97 -11.94
CA LYS A 46 12.02 -7.98 -11.31
C LYS A 46 11.93 -8.67 -9.96
N ALA A 47 12.82 -9.62 -9.72
CA ALA A 47 12.87 -10.36 -8.48
C ALA A 47 13.79 -9.64 -7.49
N GLU A 48 13.25 -9.31 -6.31
CA GLU A 48 14.02 -8.66 -5.24
C GLU A 48 13.89 -9.50 -3.95
N THR A 49 15.03 -9.98 -3.43
CA THR A 49 15.06 -10.75 -2.20
C THR A 49 15.17 -9.84 -0.98
N ILE A 50 14.60 -10.29 0.15
CA ILE A 50 14.71 -9.60 1.43
C ILE A 50 16.17 -9.57 1.91
N TYR A 51 16.92 -10.62 1.65
CA TYR A 51 18.31 -10.78 2.02
C TYR A 51 19.20 -10.83 0.78
N ASN A 52 20.38 -10.23 0.88
CA ASN A 52 21.45 -10.42 -0.08
C ASN A 52 22.05 -11.83 0.04
N THR A 53 22.87 -12.20 -0.95
CA THR A 53 23.65 -13.46 -0.95
C THR A 53 24.54 -13.63 0.28
N ASN A 54 24.89 -12.53 0.95
CA ASN A 54 25.75 -12.51 2.14
C ASN A 54 24.93 -12.56 3.45
N GLY A 55 23.63 -12.80 3.38
CA GLY A 55 22.73 -12.85 4.54
C GLY A 55 22.34 -11.48 5.13
N SER A 56 22.87 -10.38 4.59
CA SER A 56 22.47 -9.03 5.01
C SER A 56 21.09 -8.66 4.46
N ARG A 57 20.22 -8.10 5.30
CA ARG A 57 18.89 -7.65 4.89
C ARG A 57 19.02 -6.44 3.94
N LYS A 58 18.47 -6.56 2.74
CA LYS A 58 18.42 -5.53 1.71
C LYS A 58 17.15 -4.68 1.80
N ILE A 59 16.02 -5.30 2.12
CA ILE A 59 14.70 -4.64 2.14
C ILE A 59 14.27 -4.37 3.58
N THR A 60 14.07 -3.08 3.88
CA THR A 60 13.50 -2.63 5.16
C THR A 60 11.98 -2.53 5.03
N PHE A 61 11.28 -3.09 6.01
CA PHE A 61 9.83 -2.98 6.12
C PHE A 61 9.55 -1.98 7.23
N TYR A 62 8.84 -0.90 6.88
CA TYR A 62 8.44 0.11 7.84
C TYR A 62 7.08 -0.27 8.43
N ASN A 63 6.95 -0.13 9.75
CA ASN A 63 5.67 -0.26 10.42
C ASN A 63 4.87 1.04 10.22
N TRP A 64 4.25 1.17 9.04
CA TRP A 64 3.45 2.34 8.71
C TRP A 64 2.26 2.52 9.64
N ILE A 65 1.73 1.45 10.22
CA ILE A 65 0.62 1.52 11.18
C ILE A 65 1.09 2.29 12.42
N GLU A 66 2.16 1.82 13.06
CA GLU A 66 2.73 2.49 14.24
C GLU A 66 3.15 3.93 13.94
N PHE A 67 3.77 4.18 12.78
CA PHE A 67 4.13 5.54 12.37
C PHE A 67 2.90 6.44 12.21
N LEU A 68 1.87 5.99 11.49
CA LEU A 68 0.67 6.78 11.22
C LEU A 68 -0.22 6.94 12.46
N ASP A 69 -0.24 5.96 13.36
CA ASP A 69 -0.95 6.00 14.64
C ASP A 69 -0.42 7.11 15.56
N THR A 70 0.78 7.66 15.30
CA THR A 70 1.26 8.87 16.02
C THR A 70 0.59 10.16 15.56
N PHE A 71 0.07 10.20 14.33
CA PHE A 71 -0.50 11.40 13.72
C PHE A 71 -2.01 11.35 13.61
N PHE A 72 -2.57 10.15 13.40
CA PHE A 72 -3.97 9.98 13.06
C PHE A 72 -4.73 9.00 13.97
N THR A 73 -5.98 9.33 14.26
CA THR A 73 -6.93 8.42 14.90
C THR A 73 -7.61 7.55 13.85
N GLY A 74 -7.79 6.27 14.19
CA GLY A 74 -8.45 5.31 13.31
C GLY A 74 -9.92 5.68 13.04
N ILE A 75 -10.35 5.55 11.80
CA ILE A 75 -11.75 5.77 11.42
C ILE A 75 -12.59 4.57 11.89
N PRO A 76 -13.62 4.78 12.74
CA PRO A 76 -14.45 3.69 13.23
C PRO A 76 -15.27 3.09 12.08
N SER A 77 -15.39 1.76 12.02
CA SER A 77 -16.26 1.06 11.06
C SER A 77 -15.97 1.34 9.57
N LEU A 78 -14.70 1.43 9.18
CA LEU A 78 -14.24 1.69 7.80
C LEU A 78 -14.97 0.83 6.75
N LEU A 79 -15.17 -0.46 7.03
CA LEU A 79 -15.80 -1.42 6.10
C LEU A 79 -17.29 -1.14 5.82
N LYS A 80 -17.98 -0.37 6.68
CA LYS A 80 -19.41 -0.05 6.53
C LYS A 80 -19.65 1.28 5.80
N GLN A 81 -18.59 2.01 5.48
CA GLN A 81 -18.66 3.37 4.94
C GLN A 81 -18.47 3.34 3.43
N TYR A 82 -19.29 4.09 2.70
CA TYR A 82 -19.28 4.09 1.22
C TYR A 82 -18.52 5.29 0.66
N TYR A 83 -18.57 6.43 1.34
CA TYR A 83 -17.98 7.67 0.85
C TYR A 83 -17.15 8.38 1.90
N PHE A 84 -15.93 8.76 1.48
CA PHE A 84 -15.01 9.59 2.22
C PHE A 84 -14.83 10.90 1.44
N ILE A 85 -15.21 12.01 2.07
CA ILE A 85 -15.03 13.33 1.47
C ILE A 85 -14.00 14.09 2.30
N MET A 86 -12.86 14.37 1.68
CA MET A 86 -11.80 15.20 2.22
C MET A 86 -11.83 16.58 1.56
N THR A 87 -11.70 17.63 2.35
CA THR A 87 -11.65 19.00 1.85
C THR A 87 -10.23 19.53 2.02
N TYR A 88 -9.66 20.15 0.97
CA TYR A 88 -8.27 20.62 0.98
C TYR A 88 -7.95 21.54 2.18
N ASN A 89 -8.91 22.40 2.55
CA ASN A 89 -8.75 23.37 3.64
C ASN A 89 -8.96 22.77 5.05
N GLN A 90 -9.41 21.52 5.16
CA GLN A 90 -9.71 20.85 6.43
C GLN A 90 -9.31 19.37 6.36
N LYS A 91 -8.01 19.10 6.21
CA LYS A 91 -7.45 17.74 6.06
C LYS A 91 -7.67 16.85 7.29
N GLU A 92 -7.88 17.47 8.45
CA GLU A 92 -8.13 16.81 9.73
C GLU A 92 -9.56 16.26 9.82
N ILE A 93 -10.50 16.79 9.03
CA ILE A 93 -11.91 16.44 9.11
C ILE A 93 -12.31 15.66 7.86
N ILE A 94 -12.64 14.39 8.07
CA ILE A 94 -13.22 13.54 7.04
C ILE A 94 -14.74 13.55 7.23
N LYS A 95 -15.46 13.86 6.16
CA LYS A 95 -16.91 13.66 6.13
C LYS A 95 -17.19 12.27 5.60
N ILE A 96 -17.93 11.49 6.37
CA ILE A 96 -18.22 10.09 6.11
C ILE A 96 -19.71 9.94 5.83
N GLN A 97 -20.03 9.13 4.82
CA GLN A 97 -21.40 8.74 4.52
C GLN A 97 -21.53 7.20 4.56
N ILE A 98 -22.47 6.72 5.36
CA ILE A 98 -22.72 5.28 5.56
C ILE A 98 -23.62 4.71 4.45
N THR A 99 -24.47 5.53 3.83
CA THR A 99 -25.28 5.16 2.65
C THR A 99 -25.41 6.36 1.71
N ILE A 100 -25.80 6.14 0.45
CA ILE A 100 -25.85 7.17 -0.61
C ILE A 100 -26.68 8.41 -0.21
N ASN A 101 -27.65 8.27 0.71
CA ASN A 101 -28.53 9.37 1.15
C ASN A 101 -28.49 9.63 2.67
N SER A 102 -27.60 9.00 3.44
CA SER A 102 -27.52 9.27 4.88
C SER A 102 -26.85 10.63 5.15
N ALA A 103 -27.10 11.17 6.34
CA ALA A 103 -26.40 12.35 6.84
C ALA A 103 -24.87 12.15 6.80
N LEU A 104 -24.15 13.24 6.49
CA LEU A 104 -22.70 13.29 6.51
C LEU A 104 -22.21 13.46 7.94
N THR A 105 -21.52 12.46 8.48
CA THR A 105 -20.90 12.54 9.80
C THR A 105 -19.49 13.09 9.65
N LYS A 106 -19.14 14.11 10.44
CA LYS A 106 -17.78 14.65 10.50
C LYS A 106 -16.97 13.86 11.52
N VAL A 107 -15.85 13.31 11.10
CA VAL A 107 -14.89 12.63 11.97
C VAL A 107 -13.58 13.39 11.91
N ASN A 108 -13.08 13.80 13.07
CA ASN A 108 -11.72 14.34 13.17
C ASN A 108 -10.74 13.17 13.31
N ILE A 109 -9.79 13.10 12.40
CA ILE A 109 -8.78 12.05 12.34
C ILE A 109 -7.42 12.50 12.86
N ALA A 110 -7.21 13.76 13.24
CA ALA A 110 -5.92 14.25 13.75
C ALA A 110 -5.88 14.24 15.28
N TYR A 111 -4.72 13.93 15.86
CA TYR A 111 -4.50 14.14 17.29
C TYR A 111 -4.27 15.63 17.60
N ALA A 112 -4.83 16.10 18.72
CA ALA A 112 -4.74 17.50 19.16
C ALA A 112 -3.30 18.01 19.33
N ASN A 113 -2.34 17.13 19.61
CA ASN A 113 -0.93 17.46 19.86
C ASN A 113 -0.13 17.77 18.58
N VAL A 114 -0.63 17.37 17.40
CA VAL A 114 0.01 17.66 16.09
C VAL A 114 -0.36 19.06 15.59
N ILE A 115 -1.50 19.59 16.04
CA ILE A 115 -2.00 20.92 15.67
C ILE A 115 -1.08 22.03 16.24
N THR A 116 -0.36 21.75 17.32
CA THR A 116 0.55 22.71 17.98
C THR A 116 1.96 22.80 17.41
N SER A 117 2.38 21.86 16.53
CA SER A 117 3.74 21.84 15.98
C SER A 117 3.78 22.21 14.50
N THR A 118 3.16 23.31 14.10
CA THR A 118 3.63 24.08 12.93
C THR A 118 4.85 24.90 13.32
N SER A 119 5.99 24.23 13.50
CA SER A 119 7.31 24.80 13.25
C SER A 119 8.32 23.67 13.06
N GLU A 120 8.95 23.68 11.89
CA GLU A 120 10.12 22.89 11.48
C GLU A 120 9.87 21.45 11.02
N ASN A 121 9.75 21.33 9.69
CA ASN A 121 9.90 20.09 8.93
C ASN A 121 11.24 19.41 9.24
N ASN A 122 11.19 18.28 9.93
CA ASN A 122 12.22 17.25 9.85
C ASN A 122 11.57 15.87 9.98
N TYR A 123 10.81 15.47 8.96
CA TYR A 123 10.35 14.08 8.84
C TYR A 123 11.53 13.20 8.43
N LYS A 124 12.39 12.85 9.39
CA LYS A 124 13.25 11.67 9.23
C LYS A 124 12.37 10.46 9.48
N CYS A 125 12.10 9.69 8.42
CA CYS A 125 11.61 8.33 8.57
C CYS A 125 12.58 7.59 9.51
N LEU A 126 12.06 7.12 10.65
CA LEU A 126 12.81 6.35 11.62
C LEU A 126 13.35 5.09 10.90
N LYS A 127 14.66 4.85 11.05
CA LYS A 127 15.41 3.78 10.38
C LYS A 127 15.07 2.42 10.97
#